data_AF-A0A534NWR7-F1
#
_entry.id   AF-A0A534NWR7-F1
#
_cell.length_a   1.000
_cell.length_b   1.000
_cell.length_c   1.000
_cell.angle_alpha   90.00
_cell.angle_beta   90.00
_cell.angle_gamma   90.00
#
_symmetry.space_group_name_H-M   'P 1'
#
loop_
_entity.id
_entity.type
_entity.pdbx_description
1 polymer ?
#
loop_
_entity_poly.entity_id
_entity_poly.type
_entity_poly.pdbx_seq_one_letter_code
_entity_poly.pdbx_strand_id
1 'polypeptide(L)' 'MGSVLSAVIFDLDGTLVDTPYVIVQTALAALEEKGCAGPTADAIRATIGLPLSIAFSGLLGLPEAHGNVQGCVAEY' A
#
# COMPACT_ATOMS: atom_id res chain seq x y z
N MET A 1 15.38 40.17 1.12
CA MET A 1 14.47 39.52 0.16
C MET A 1 14.32 38.07 0.59
N GLY A 2 13.10 37.61 0.88
CA GLY A 2 12.85 36.21 1.20
C GLY A 2 12.95 35.36 -0.07
N SER A 3 13.58 34.20 0.02
CA SER A 3 13.62 33.23 -1.09
C SER A 3 12.20 32.81 -1.46
N VAL A 4 11.87 32.87 -2.75
CA VAL A 4 10.61 32.36 -3.29
C VAL A 4 10.83 30.90 -3.71
N LEU A 5 9.96 30.00 -3.26
CA LEU A 5 9.98 28.60 -3.71
C LEU A 5 9.72 28.56 -5.23
N SER A 6 10.64 27.95 -5.98
CA SER A 6 10.53 27.81 -7.43
C SER A 6 9.71 26.59 -7.86
N ALA A 7 9.52 25.62 -6.97
CA ALA A 7 8.70 24.44 -7.19
C ALA A 7 8.23 23.81 -5.87
N VAL A 8 7.11 23.11 -5.92
CA VAL A 8 6.57 22.27 -4.83
C VAL A 8 6.10 20.96 -5.44
N ILE A 9 6.47 19.83 -4.83
CA ILE A 9 6.04 18.49 -5.23
C ILE A 9 5.12 17.96 -4.14
N PHE A 10 4.00 17.38 -4.54
CA PHE A 10 3.03 16.78 -3.65
C PHE A 10 2.98 15.27 -3.89
N ASP A 11 2.85 14.54 -2.79
CA ASP A 11 2.40 13.16 -2.81
C ASP A 11 0.91 13.09 -3.20
N LEU A 12 0.41 11.92 -3.60
CA LEU A 12 -0.95 11.74 -4.08
C LEU A 12 -1.89 11.25 -2.98
N ASP A 13 -1.69 10.01 -2.52
CA ASP A 13 -2.61 9.29 -1.65
C ASP A 13 -2.56 9.83 -0.22
N GLY A 14 -3.69 10.29 0.30
CA GLY A 14 -3.77 10.94 1.62
C GLY A 14 -3.16 12.35 1.67
N THR A 15 -2.57 12.84 0.58
CA THR A 15 -2.06 14.22 0.46
C THR A 15 -2.95 15.08 -0.43
N LEU A 16 -3.15 14.67 -1.69
CA LEU A 16 -4.02 15.37 -2.64
C LEU A 16 -5.39 14.70 -2.78
N VAL A 17 -5.46 13.38 -2.56
CA VAL A 17 -6.68 12.59 -2.77
C VAL A 17 -6.95 11.69 -1.56
N ASP A 18 -8.20 11.69 -1.09
CA ASP A 18 -8.66 10.82 0.02
C ASP A 18 -8.95 9.39 -0.49
N THR A 19 -7.88 8.64 -0.75
CA THR A 19 -7.90 7.24 -1.20
C THR A 19 -7.74 6.15 -0.12
N PRO A 20 -7.42 6.41 1.18
CA PRO A 20 -7.18 5.33 2.15
C PRO A 20 -8.28 4.29 2.28
N TYR A 21 -9.55 4.67 2.15
CA TYR A 21 -10.65 3.71 2.20
C TYR A 21 -10.59 2.71 1.05
N VAL A 22 -10.42 3.19 -0.19
CA VAL A 22 -10.40 2.34 -1.39
C VAL A 22 -9.16 1.45 -1.39
N ILE A 23 -7.99 1.99 -1.06
CA ILE A 23 -6.74 1.22 -0.97
C ILE A 23 -6.90 0.04 0.00
N VAL A 24 -7.49 0.28 1.17
CA VAL A 24 -7.71 -0.79 2.17
C VAL A 24 -8.66 -1.86 1.62
N GLN A 25 -9.75 -1.49 0.95
CA GLN A 25 -10.69 -2.46 0.38
C GLN A 25 -10.04 -3.30 -0.72
N THR A 26 -9.30 -2.68 -1.63
CA THR A 26 -8.62 -3.39 -2.73
C THR A 26 -7.55 -4.34 -2.21
N ALA A 27 -6.76 -3.93 -1.22
CA ALA A 27 -5.76 -4.80 -0.61
C ALA A 27 -6.38 -6.00 0.13
N LEU A 28 -7.49 -5.78 0.85
CA LEU A 28 -8.24 -6.87 1.47
C LEU A 28 -8.76 -7.87 0.43
N ALA A 29 -9.31 -7.39 -0.69
CA ALA A 29 -9.79 -8.24 -1.77
C ALA A 29 -8.66 -9.08 -2.40
N ALA A 30 -7.51 -8.48 -2.69
CA ALA A 30 -6.33 -9.19 -3.22
C ALA A 30 -5.85 -10.30 -2.26
N LEU A 31 -5.85 -10.02 -0.95
CA LEU A 31 -5.48 -11.00 0.08
C LEU A 31 -6.49 -12.15 0.17
N GLU A 32 -7.79 -11.83 0.16
CA GLU A 32 -8.87 -12.82 0.19
C GLU A 32 -8.79 -13.76 -1.01
N GLU A 33 -8.58 -13.22 -2.21
CA GLU A 33 -8.47 -14.01 -3.44
C GLU A 33 -7.25 -14.95 -3.43
N LYS A 34 -6.14 -14.55 -2.79
CA LYS A 34 -4.96 -15.42 -2.61
C LYS A 34 -5.05 -16.31 -1.37
N GLY A 35 -6.18 -16.35 -0.67
CA GLY A 35 -6.36 -17.15 0.55
C GLY A 35 -5.43 -16.74 1.67
N CYS A 36 -4.95 -15.50 1.66
CA CYS A 36 -4.03 -14.95 2.64
C CYS A 36 -4.82 -14.26 3.76
N ALA A 37 -4.97 -14.92 4.90
CA ALA A 37 -5.50 -14.29 6.10
C ALA A 37 -4.40 -13.52 6.84
N GLY A 38 -4.74 -12.45 7.56
CA GLY A 38 -3.81 -11.92 8.58
C GLY A 38 -3.87 -10.43 8.88
N PRO A 39 -3.94 -9.52 7.89
CA PRO A 39 -3.78 -8.11 8.20
C PRO A 39 -5.12 -7.44 8.52
N THR A 40 -5.10 -6.61 9.55
CA THR A 40 -6.22 -5.72 9.86
C THR A 40 -6.25 -4.56 8.86
N ALA A 41 -7.43 -3.94 8.69
CA ALA A 41 -7.57 -2.72 7.91
C ALA A 41 -6.58 -1.61 8.33
N ASP A 42 -6.28 -1.51 9.63
CA ASP A 42 -5.32 -0.54 10.14
C ASP A 42 -3.87 -0.90 9.78
N ALA A 43 -3.52 -2.19 9.77
CA ALA A 43 -2.21 -2.64 9.31
C ALA A 43 -2.00 -2.32 7.83
N ILE A 44 -3.03 -2.50 7.00
CA ILE A 44 -3.00 -2.12 5.58
C ILE A 44 -2.91 -0.60 5.42
N ARG A 45 -3.66 0.17 6.21
CA ARG A 45 -3.59 1.64 6.15
C ARG A 45 -2.18 2.16 6.46
N ALA A 46 -1.47 1.49 7.36
CA ALA A 46 -0.09 1.85 7.72
C ALA A 46 0.94 1.60 6.60
N THR A 47 0.57 0.91 5.52
CA THR A 47 1.47 0.67 4.37
C THR A 47 1.23 1.62 3.20
N ILE A 48 0.25 2.52 3.27
CA ILE A 48 -0.06 3.48 2.20
C ILE A 48 1.16 4.37 1.95
N GLY A 49 1.53 4.51 0.67
CA GLY A 49 2.74 5.21 0.23
C GLY A 49 3.97 4.32 0.10
N LEU A 50 3.93 3.06 0.54
CA LEU A 50 4.99 2.08 0.29
C LEU A 50 4.81 1.41 -1.08
N PRO A 51 5.90 0.91 -1.70
CA PRO A 51 5.81 -0.02 -2.81
C PRO A 51 5.00 -1.28 -2.42
N LEU A 52 4.15 -1.77 -3.33
CA LEU A 52 3.25 -2.90 -3.07
C LEU A 52 3.98 -4.16 -2.61
N SER A 53 5.15 -4.47 -3.18
CA SER A 53 5.94 -5.65 -2.78
C SER A 53 6.39 -5.56 -1.32
N ILE A 54 6.83 -4.38 -0.88
CA ILE A 54 7.23 -4.10 0.51
C ILE A 54 6.00 -4.16 1.43
N ALA A 55 4.88 -3.55 1.02
CA ALA A 55 3.63 -3.57 1.78
C ALA A 55 3.14 -5.00 2.04
N PHE A 56 2.95 -5.81 0.99
CA PHE A 56 2.48 -7.18 1.12
C PHE A 56 3.50 -8.10 1.81
N SER A 57 4.80 -7.89 1.59
CA SER A 57 5.87 -8.58 2.33
C SER A 57 5.74 -8.35 3.84
N GLY A 58 5.55 -7.09 4.27
CA GLY A 58 5.34 -6.74 5.67
C GLY A 58 4.04 -7.27 6.25
N LEU A 59 2.94 -7.17 5.52
CA LEU A 59 1.62 -7.64 5.96
C LEU A 59 1.55 -9.16 6.13
N LEU A 60 2.25 -9.91 5.28
CA LEU A 60 2.29 -11.37 5.33
C LEU A 60 3.43 -11.93 6.18
N GLY A 61 4.43 -11.11 6.53
CA GLY A 61 5.64 -11.56 7.22
C GLY A 61 6.49 -12.49 6.35
N LEU A 62 6.46 -12.33 5.03
CA LEU A 62 7.13 -13.18 4.05
C LEU A 62 8.10 -12.36 3.19
N PRO A 63 9.19 -12.96 2.66
CA PRO A 63 10.09 -12.26 1.74
C PRO A 63 9.35 -11.74 0.49
N GLU A 64 9.78 -10.62 -0.09
CA GLU A 64 9.16 -10.06 -1.30
C GLU A 64 9.08 -11.06 -2.46
N ALA A 65 10.08 -11.93 -2.61
CA ALA A 65 10.13 -12.95 -3.65
C ALA A 65 9.20 -14.16 -3.39
N HIS A 66 8.51 -14.21 -2.24
CA HIS A 66 7.61 -15.31 -1.91
C HIS A 66 6.38 -15.31 -2.84
N GLY A 67 5.94 -16.49 -3.27
CA GLY A 67 4.85 -16.65 -4.24
C GLY A 67 3.54 -15.95 -3.83
N ASN A 68 3.16 -16.03 -2.55
CA ASN A 68 1.97 -15.32 -2.03
C ASN A 68 2.12 -13.79 -2.10
N VAL A 69 3.32 -13.24 -1.85
CA VAL A 69 3.55 -11.79 -1.94
C VAL A 69 3.43 -11.35 -3.39
N GLN A 70 4.12 -12.03 -4.31
CA GLN A 70 4.04 -11.75 -5.75
C GLN A 70 2.61 -11.93 -6.29
N GLY A 71 1.88 -12.93 -5.78
CA GLY A 71 0.49 -13.18 -6.12
C GLY A 71 -0.44 -12.04 -5.68
N CYS A 72 -0.25 -11.49 -4.47
CA CYS A 72 -1.04 -10.34 -4.00
C CYS A 72 -0.67 -9.06 -4.76
N VAL A 73 0.61 -8.84 -5.08
CA VAL A 73 1.06 -7.70 -5.90
C VAL A 73 0.46 -7.76 -7.31
N ALA A 74 0.33 -8.94 -7.90
CA ALA A 74 -0.24 -9.11 -9.23
C ALA A 74 -1.77 -8.95 -9.27
N GLU A 75 -2.45 -9.15 -8.13
CA GLU A 75 -3.90 -9.05 -8.02
C GLU A 75 -4.40 -7.64 -7.69
N TYR A 76 -3.59 -6.88 -6.96
CA TYR A 76 -3.89 -5.50 -6.56
C TYR A 76 -3.76 -4.52 -7.73
#